data_AF-A0A524HEW5-F1
#
_entry.id   AF-A0A524HEW5-F1
#
_cell.length_a   1.000
_cell.length_b   1.000
_cell.length_c   1.000
_cell.angle_alpha   90.00
_cell.angle_beta   90.00
_cell.angle_gamma   90.00
#
_symmetry.space_group_name_H-M   'P 1'
#
loop_
_entity.id
_entity.type
_entity.pdbx_description
1 polymer ?
#
loop_
_entity_poly.entity_id
_entity_poly.type
_entity_poly.pdbx_seq_one_letter_code
_entity_poly.pdbx_strand_id
1 'polypeptide(L)'
;MEQKIRDRFNESILNQALKAYQISVDQIQELDGFKNYIYAFQGKEEEGILHITHSIRRSPDLIRGELDWINYLHQGGVGAARPLCS
;
A
#
# COMPACT_ATOMS: atom_id res chain seq x y z
N MET A 1 -8.24 -10.62 -10.29
CA MET A 1 -7.04 -9.90 -10.79
C MET A 1 -6.75 -10.32 -12.25
N GLU A 2 -6.40 -9.39 -13.14
CA GLU A 2 -6.08 -9.70 -14.55
C GLU A 2 -4.75 -10.46 -14.67
N GLN A 3 -4.67 -11.42 -15.60
CA GLN A 3 -3.49 -12.29 -15.77
C GLN A 3 -2.20 -11.48 -16.00
N LYS A 4 -2.24 -10.45 -16.85
CA LYS A 4 -1.08 -9.57 -17.12
C LYS A 4 -0.52 -8.86 -15.88
N ILE A 5 -1.36 -8.62 -14.88
CA ILE A 5 -0.96 -7.99 -13.60
C ILE A 5 -0.34 -9.05 -12.69
N ARG A 6 -0.94 -10.25 -12.64
CA ARG A 6 -0.40 -11.39 -11.89
C ARG A 6 0.99 -11.78 -12.38
N ASP A 7 1.19 -11.87 -13.69
CA ASP A 7 2.43 -12.33 -14.30
C ASP A 7 3.61 -11.34 -14.10
N ARG A 8 3.31 -10.07 -13.79
CA ARG A 8 4.33 -9.02 -13.58
C ARG A 8 4.68 -8.80 -12.12
N PHE A 9 3.77 -9.15 -11.21
CA PHE A 9 4.06 -9.07 -9.79
C PHE A 9 4.97 -10.23 -9.38
N ASN A 10 5.99 -9.92 -8.58
CA ASN A 10 6.94 -10.91 -8.09
C ASN A 10 7.50 -10.48 -6.74
N GLU A 11 8.17 -11.40 -6.06
CA GLU A 11 8.73 -11.19 -4.72
C GLU A 11 9.74 -10.04 -4.66
N SER A 12 10.45 -9.72 -5.75
CA SER A 12 11.38 -8.58 -5.76
C SER A 12 10.65 -7.25 -5.55
N ILE A 13 9.45 -7.10 -6.12
CA ILE A 13 8.62 -5.90 -5.95
C ILE A 13 8.15 -5.79 -4.50
N LEU A 14 7.71 -6.90 -3.92
CA LEU A 14 7.32 -6.94 -2.51
C LEU A 14 8.51 -6.58 -1.60
N ASN A 15 9.67 -7.21 -1.81
CA ASN A 15 10.88 -6.95 -1.03
C ASN A 15 11.36 -5.49 -1.14
N GLN A 16 11.23 -4.87 -2.31
CA GLN A 16 11.52 -3.45 -2.49
C GLN A 16 10.58 -2.56 -1.67
N ALA A 17 9.28 -2.86 -1.67
CA ALA A 17 8.30 -2.13 -0.89
C ALA A 17 8.54 -2.30 0.63
N LEU A 18 8.76 -3.53 1.09
CA LEU A 18 9.07 -3.81 2.49
C LEU A 18 10.33 -3.05 2.95
N LYS A 19 11.38 -3.06 2.13
CA LYS A 19 12.61 -2.31 2.43
C LYS A 19 12.39 -0.80 2.49
N ALA A 20 11.58 -0.23 1.59
CA ALA A 20 11.30 1.21 1.58
C ALA A 20 10.63 1.68 2.88
N TYR A 21 9.77 0.85 3.46
CA TYR A 21 9.06 1.14 4.71
C TYR A 21 9.69 0.48 5.95
N GLN A 22 10.87 -0.14 5.81
CA GLN A 22 11.58 -0.83 6.90
C GLN A 22 10.73 -1.91 7.60
N ILE A 23 9.87 -2.59 6.84
CA ILE A 23 8.99 -3.67 7.31
C ILE A 23 9.71 -5.01 7.11
N SER A 24 9.72 -5.86 8.14
CA SER A 24 10.28 -7.21 8.02
C SER A 24 9.24 -8.17 7.42
N VAL A 25 9.71 -9.18 6.67
CA VAL A 25 8.82 -10.14 5.99
C VAL A 25 7.99 -10.99 6.96
N ASP A 26 8.49 -11.22 8.17
CA ASP A 26 7.79 -11.91 9.26
C ASP A 26 6.70 -11.06 9.92
N GLN A 27 6.64 -9.76 9.59
CA GLN A 27 5.68 -8.82 10.15
C GLN A 27 4.49 -8.54 9.23
N ILE A 28 4.40 -9.22 8.08
CA ILE A 28 3.32 -9.02 7.11
C ILE A 28 2.36 -10.20 7.02
N GLN A 29 1.09 -9.88 6.80
CA GLN A 29 0.04 -10.83 6.49
C GLN A 29 -0.70 -10.39 5.23
N GLU A 30 -0.75 -11.24 4.21
CA GLU A 30 -1.56 -10.97 3.03
C GLU A 30 -3.05 -10.96 3.40
N LEU A 31 -3.73 -9.88 3.03
CA LEU A 31 -5.18 -9.73 3.14
C LEU A 31 -5.78 -9.99 1.76
N ASP A 32 -6.63 -11.01 1.67
CA ASP A 32 -7.17 -11.54 0.40
C ASP A 32 -7.63 -10.43 -0.57
N GLY A 33 -6.76 -10.14 -1.54
CA GLY A 33 -6.82 -8.94 -2.37
C GLY A 33 -7.41 -9.24 -3.74
N PHE A 34 -8.72 -9.04 -3.91
CA PHE A 34 -9.43 -9.38 -5.16
C PHE A 34 -8.84 -8.69 -6.42
N LYS A 35 -8.24 -7.50 -6.27
CA LYS A 35 -7.74 -6.65 -7.37
C LYS A 35 -6.33 -6.09 -7.20
N ASN A 36 -5.81 -6.01 -5.97
CA ASN A 36 -4.50 -5.46 -5.63
C ASN A 36 -3.83 -6.37 -4.60
N TYR A 37 -2.53 -6.23 -4.41
CA TYR A 37 -1.82 -6.92 -3.33
C TYR A 37 -1.90 -6.06 -2.08
N ILE A 38 -2.53 -6.59 -1.04
CA ILE A 38 -2.79 -5.89 0.21
C ILE A 38 -2.16 -6.71 1.32
N TYR A 39 -1.33 -6.08 2.13
CA TYR A 39 -0.70 -6.72 3.28
C TYR A 39 -1.00 -5.88 4.52
N ALA A 40 -1.53 -6.50 5.56
CA ALA A 40 -1.41 -5.94 6.90
C ALA A 40 0.04 -6.08 7.36
N PHE A 41 0.55 -5.10 8.07
CA PHE A 41 1.84 -5.23 8.74
C PHE A 41 1.79 -4.72 10.17
N GLN A 42 2.61 -5.31 11.03
CA GLN A 42 2.72 -4.91 12.43
C GLN A 42 4.19 -4.69 12.79
N GLY A 43 4.63 -3.44 12.63
CA GLY A 43 5.94 -2.96 13.03
C GLY A 43 6.01 -2.68 14.54
N LYS A 44 7.21 -2.35 15.03
CA LYS A 44 7.41 -2.02 16.45
C LYS A 44 6.74 -0.70 16.85
N GLU A 45 6.78 0.29 15.96
CA GLU A 45 6.27 1.64 16.20
C GLU A 45 5.00 1.95 15.41
N GLU A 46 4.80 1.27 14.27
CA GLU A 46 3.66 1.50 13.39
C GLU A 46 3.07 0.18 12.89
N GLU A 47 1.74 0.14 12.82
CA GLU A 47 0.98 -0.89 12.12
C GLU A 47 0.17 -0.23 11.01
N GLY A 48 -0.13 -0.99 9.96
CA GLY A 48 -0.82 -0.42 8.83
C GLY A 48 -1.10 -1.41 7.72
N ILE A 49 -1.50 -0.83 6.59
CA ILE A 49 -1.81 -1.56 5.37
C ILE A 49 -0.82 -1.14 4.28
N LEU A 50 -0.04 -2.09 3.78
CA LEU A 50 0.75 -1.95 2.57
C LEU A 50 -0.11 -2.32 1.37
N HIS A 51 -0.34 -1.36 0.50
CA HIS A 51 -1.17 -1.53 -0.70
C HIS A 51 -0.33 -1.35 -1.96
N ILE A 52 -0.12 -2.45 -2.70
CA ILE A 52 0.63 -2.45 -3.96
C ILE A 52 -0.34 -2.61 -5.13
N THR A 53 -0.30 -1.66 -6.06
CA THR A 53 -1.11 -1.65 -7.27
C THR A 53 -0.26 -1.51 -8.53
N HIS A 54 -0.82 -1.85 -9.68
CA HIS A 54 -0.13 -1.81 -10.96
C HIS A 54 -0.44 -0.51 -11.72
N SER A 55 0.55 0.08 -12.36
CA SER A 55 0.45 1.36 -13.08
C SER A 55 -0.60 1.38 -14.21
N ILE A 56 -0.90 0.21 -14.80
CA ILE A 56 -2.01 0.01 -15.76
C ILE A 56 -3.36 0.50 -15.20
N ARG A 57 -3.56 0.45 -13.87
CA ARG A 57 -4.84 0.80 -13.23
C ARG A 57 -4.82 2.14 -12.52
N ARG A 58 -3.66 2.52 -11.97
CA ARG A 58 -3.48 3.72 -11.16
C ARG A 58 -2.15 4.36 -11.54
N SER A 59 -2.19 5.60 -12.03
CA SER A 59 -0.97 6.39 -12.19
C SER A 59 -0.53 6.95 -10.84
N PRO A 60 0.76 7.32 -10.69
CA PRO A 60 1.25 8.01 -9.49
C PRO A 60 0.46 9.30 -9.18
N ASP A 61 0.05 10.05 -10.21
CA ASP A 61 -0.73 11.29 -10.03
C ASP A 61 -2.13 11.03 -9.45
N LEU A 62 -2.79 9.96 -9.90
CA LEU A 62 -4.08 9.55 -9.34
C LEU A 62 -3.97 9.10 -7.89
N ILE A 63 -2.87 8.43 -7.53
CA ILE A 63 -2.60 8.04 -6.14
C ILE A 63 -2.33 9.29 -5.31
N ARG A 64 -1.51 10.23 -5.81
CA ARG A 64 -1.21 11.46 -5.09
C ARG A 64 -2.46 12.30 -4.81
N GLY A 65 -3.35 12.43 -5.79
CA GLY A 65 -4.63 13.12 -5.59
C GLY A 65 -5.52 12.47 -4.51
N GLU A 66 -5.50 11.13 -4.39
CA GLU A 66 -6.19 10.42 -3.31
C GLU A 66 -5.55 10.72 -1.95
N LEU A 67 -4.23 10.71 -1.85
CA LEU A 67 -3.51 11.03 -0.61
C LEU A 67 -3.75 12.48 -0.18
N ASP A 68 -3.77 13.42 -1.13
CA ASP A 68 -4.06 14.83 -0.87
C ASP A 68 -5.47 15.00 -0.30
N TRP A 69 -6.45 14.28 -0.85
CA TRP A 69 -7.83 14.31 -0.35
C TRP A 69 -7.95 13.70 1.06
N ILE A 70 -7.32 12.55 1.31
CA ILE A 70 -7.32 11.93 2.64
C ILE A 70 -6.68 12.85 3.68
N ASN A 71 -5.56 13.49 3.34
CA ASN A 71 -4.89 14.45 4.21
C ASN A 71 -5.78 15.66 4.52
N TYR A 72 -6.46 16.20 3.51
CA TYR A 72 -7.42 17.30 3.70
C TYR A 72 -8.57 16.90 4.64
N LEU A 73 -9.15 15.70 4.47
CA LEU A 73 -10.21 15.20 5.34
C LEU A 73 -9.74 15.02 6.78
N HIS A 74 -8.54 14.44 6.97
CA HIS A 74 -7.95 14.24 8.28
C HIS A 74 -7.68 15.57 9.00
N GLN A 75 -7.17 16.58 8.27
CA GLN A 75 -7.01 17.95 8.79
C GLN A 75 -8.34 18.58 9.20
N GLY A 76 -9.43 18.22 8.53
CA GLY A 76 -10.80 18.60 8.88
C GLY A 76 -11.40 17.84 10.07
N GLY A 77 -10.64 16.94 10.73
CA GLY A 77 -11.10 16.15 11.87
C GLY A 77 -11.90 14.90 11.49
N VAL A 78 -11.92 14.51 10.20
CA VAL A 78 -12.57 13.28 9.76
C VAL A 78 -11.69 12.08 10.11
N GLY A 79 -12.30 11.04 10.68
CA GLY A 79 -11.65 9.77 10.99
C GLY A 79 -11.32 8.95 9.73
N ALA A 80 -10.32 9.39 8.96
CA ALA A 80 -9.76 8.68 7.81
C ALA A 80 -8.39 8.10 8.15
N ALA A 81 -8.06 6.94 7.58
CA ALA A 81 -6.74 6.32 7.74
C ALA A 81 -5.68 7.18 7.04
N ARG A 82 -4.73 7.72 7.81
CA ARG A 82 -3.70 8.62 7.30
C ARG A 82 -2.62 7.84 6.55
N PRO A 83 -2.12 8.34 5.41
CA PRO A 83 -0.98 7.75 4.73
C PRO A 83 0.27 7.78 5.60
N LEU A 84 1.05 6.70 5.58
CA LEU A 84 2.36 6.62 6.22
C LEU A 84 3.45 7.07 5.23
N CYS A 85 4.35 7.93 5.70
CA CYS A 85 5.49 8.39 4.91
C CYS A 85 6.69 7.49 5.18
N SER A 86 7.34 7.01 4.11
CA SER A 86 8.65 6.33 4.15
C SER A 86 9.80 7.33 4.25
#